data_AF-A0A368T3M6-F1
#
_entry.id   AF-A0A368T3M6-F1
#
_cell.length_a   1.000
_cell.length_b   1.000
_cell.length_c   1.000
_cell.angle_alpha   90.00
_cell.angle_beta   90.00
_cell.angle_gamma   90.00
#
_symmetry.space_group_name_H-M   'P 1'
#
loop_
_entity.id
_entity.type
_entity.pdbx_description
1 polymer ?
#
loop_
_entity_poly.entity_id
_entity_poly.type
_entity_poly.pdbx_seq_one_letter_code
_entity_poly.pdbx_strand_id
1 'polypeptide(L)'
;MDLESVLADDPTYPPQAGGLSDPARHVISRRHPTEDRPLTFSEAAADWEARFKADPGTEFIDVDGFSRLAPFASVILPGSLYKDMGWIQYELDARVAPGRPACVIGDDAADLSLVLHEVADALRSPETGGEPTPHPGTAPWIARESVKVSDRPDLAEHYEHLRRAARRAAELIPSHAELRAARDFSVSRDILPTAATLVRLADDDNREVAWEKAPGADPGRHLVWGDSPELTELKDEAATWREHLRSDGLPRTPVAPEPQPQWDGANPLLVMSKTRSLLYAEVLDELAARLYPGRSSGMIHYDGYWLTRALQSGVGYELRGLYWF
;
A
#
# COMPACT_ATOMS: atom_id res chain seq x y z
N MET A 1 -17.58 -16.79 16.08
CA MET A 1 -17.14 -16.08 14.88
C MET A 1 -16.67 -14.72 15.34
N ASP A 2 -15.39 -14.43 15.14
CA ASP A 2 -14.79 -13.13 15.43
C ASP A 2 -15.03 -12.18 14.24
N LEU A 3 -14.81 -10.88 14.47
CA LEU A 3 -15.01 -9.85 13.46
C LEU A 3 -14.05 -10.05 12.27
N GLU A 4 -12.82 -10.49 12.52
CA GLU A 4 -11.82 -10.74 11.48
C GLU A 4 -12.28 -11.83 10.51
N SER A 5 -12.90 -12.92 11.00
CA SER A 5 -13.48 -13.97 10.18
C SER A 5 -14.61 -13.45 9.28
N VAL A 6 -15.47 -12.57 9.80
CA VAL A 6 -16.58 -12.00 8.99
C VAL A 6 -16.06 -11.02 7.93
N LEU A 7 -14.98 -10.29 8.24
CA LEU A 7 -14.30 -9.43 7.27
C LEU A 7 -13.52 -10.24 6.22
N ALA A 8 -13.03 -11.43 6.58
CA ALA A 8 -12.36 -12.35 5.66
C ALA A 8 -13.35 -13.14 4.78
N ASP A 9 -14.49 -13.56 5.35
CA ASP A 9 -15.64 -14.15 4.64
C ASP A 9 -16.48 -13.03 3.98
N ASP A 10 -15.88 -12.25 3.08
CA ASP A 10 -16.61 -11.43 2.09
C ASP A 10 -16.58 -12.16 0.73
N PRO A 11 -17.46 -13.15 0.48
CA PRO A 11 -17.40 -13.99 -0.68
C PRO A 11 -18.52 -13.53 -1.61
N THR A 12 -18.32 -12.43 -2.34
CA THR A 12 -19.32 -12.07 -3.34
C THR A 12 -18.87 -12.16 -4.77
N TYR A 13 -17.57 -12.10 -5.04
CA TYR A 13 -17.05 -12.32 -6.38
C TYR A 13 -15.66 -12.94 -6.29
N PRO A 14 -15.54 -14.28 -6.17
CA PRO A 14 -14.23 -14.91 -6.27
C PRO A 14 -13.62 -14.53 -7.62
N PRO A 15 -12.35 -14.06 -7.65
CA PRO A 15 -11.71 -13.66 -8.89
C PRO A 15 -11.75 -14.80 -9.90
N GLN A 16 -12.25 -14.54 -11.11
CA GLN A 16 -12.36 -15.52 -12.17
C GLN A 16 -11.17 -15.41 -13.13
N ALA A 17 -10.76 -16.54 -13.70
CA ALA A 17 -9.80 -16.57 -14.81
C ALA A 17 -10.28 -15.68 -15.97
N GLY A 18 -9.40 -14.85 -16.51
CA GLY A 18 -9.71 -13.84 -17.52
C GLY A 18 -10.51 -12.64 -17.02
N GLY A 19 -10.89 -12.59 -15.73
CA GLY A 19 -11.67 -11.50 -15.14
C GLY A 19 -10.89 -10.18 -15.07
N LEU A 20 -11.62 -9.07 -15.13
CA LEU A 20 -11.05 -7.73 -14.96
C LEU A 20 -10.74 -7.45 -13.49
N SER A 21 -9.63 -6.75 -13.24
CA SER A 21 -9.24 -6.30 -11.90
C SER A 21 -10.04 -5.05 -11.53
N ASP A 22 -10.97 -5.21 -10.60
CA ASP A 22 -11.73 -4.11 -9.99
C ASP A 22 -10.84 -3.33 -8.99
N PRO A 23 -10.59 -2.02 -9.20
CA PRO A 23 -9.83 -1.16 -8.29
C PRO A 23 -10.33 -1.13 -6.84
N ALA A 24 -11.61 -1.45 -6.61
CA ALA A 24 -12.22 -1.42 -5.29
C ALA A 24 -11.97 -2.70 -4.47
N ARG A 25 -11.46 -3.77 -5.09
CA ARG A 25 -11.34 -5.13 -4.51
C ARG A 25 -10.01 -5.83 -4.74
N HIS A 26 -9.19 -5.31 -5.67
CA HIS A 26 -7.98 -6.00 -6.12
C HIS A 26 -6.76 -5.08 -6.09
N VAL A 27 -5.59 -5.70 -6.01
CA VAL A 27 -4.35 -5.08 -6.50
C VAL A 27 -4.42 -5.12 -8.02
N ILE A 28 -4.45 -3.96 -8.66
CA ILE A 28 -4.79 -3.82 -10.09
C ILE A 28 -3.57 -3.82 -11.01
N SER A 29 -2.38 -3.56 -10.47
CA SER A 29 -1.12 -3.68 -11.21
C SER A 29 -0.72 -5.13 -11.47
N ARG A 30 -1.29 -6.09 -10.75
CA ARG A 30 -0.89 -7.51 -10.78
C ARG A 30 -2.04 -8.43 -11.15
N ARG A 31 -1.68 -9.59 -11.70
CA ARG A 31 -2.57 -10.73 -11.93
C ARG A 31 -1.98 -11.98 -11.33
N HIS A 32 -2.83 -12.94 -11.01
CA HIS A 32 -2.38 -14.25 -10.55
C HIS A 32 -1.52 -14.91 -11.64
N PRO A 33 -0.28 -15.33 -11.33
CA PRO A 33 0.72 -15.69 -12.34
C PRO A 33 0.34 -16.94 -13.17
N THR A 34 -0.47 -17.85 -12.62
CA THR A 34 -0.83 -19.11 -13.28
C THR A 34 -2.29 -19.19 -13.73
N GLU A 35 -3.16 -18.36 -13.17
CA GLU A 35 -4.61 -18.45 -13.39
C GLU A 35 -5.15 -17.27 -14.20
N ASP A 36 -4.29 -16.28 -14.50
CA ASP A 36 -4.64 -15.08 -15.25
C ASP A 36 -5.94 -14.46 -14.73
N ARG A 37 -6.03 -14.26 -13.42
CA ARG A 37 -7.19 -13.67 -12.73
C ARG A 37 -6.75 -12.48 -11.87
N PRO A 38 -7.69 -11.61 -11.48
CA PRO A 38 -7.40 -10.57 -10.49
C PRO A 38 -6.86 -11.18 -9.19
N LEU A 39 -5.93 -10.46 -8.56
CA LEU A 39 -5.36 -10.80 -7.26
C LEU A 39 -6.10 -10.02 -6.18
N THR A 40 -6.66 -10.70 -5.18
CA THR A 40 -7.33 -9.99 -4.07
C THR A 40 -6.31 -9.24 -3.21
N PHE A 41 -6.79 -8.29 -2.41
CA PHE A 41 -5.95 -7.60 -1.42
C PHE A 41 -5.30 -8.56 -0.42
N SER A 42 -6.05 -9.57 0.05
CA SER A 42 -5.53 -10.56 1.00
C SER A 42 -4.47 -11.47 0.39
N GLU A 43 -4.65 -11.91 -0.86
CA GLU A 43 -3.66 -12.72 -1.58
C GLU A 43 -2.37 -11.93 -1.81
N ALA A 44 -2.48 -10.68 -2.24
CA ALA A 44 -1.33 -9.80 -2.45
C ALA A 44 -0.57 -9.54 -1.14
N ALA A 45 -1.29 -9.25 -0.05
CA ALA A 45 -0.70 -9.04 1.26
C ALA A 45 0.07 -10.28 1.76
N ALA A 46 -0.53 -11.47 1.63
CA ALA A 46 0.10 -12.72 2.04
C ALA A 46 1.34 -13.06 1.19
N ASP A 47 1.27 -12.83 -0.13
CA ASP A 47 2.39 -13.02 -1.05
C ASP A 47 3.55 -12.06 -0.73
N TRP A 48 3.28 -10.77 -0.51
CA TRP A 48 4.29 -9.80 -0.09
C TRP A 48 4.93 -10.18 1.23
N GLU A 49 4.14 -10.58 2.22
CA GLU A 49 4.65 -11.00 3.52
C GLU A 49 5.52 -12.26 3.42
N ALA A 50 5.12 -13.24 2.63
CA ALA A 50 5.90 -14.46 2.41
C ALA A 50 7.23 -14.17 1.73
N ARG A 51 7.24 -13.35 0.68
CA ARG A 51 8.47 -12.95 -0.03
C ARG A 51 9.40 -12.13 0.85
N PHE A 52 8.85 -11.20 1.64
CA PHE A 52 9.62 -10.42 2.59
C PHE A 52 10.27 -11.30 3.66
N LYS A 53 9.53 -12.26 4.26
CA LYS A 53 10.08 -13.20 5.25
C LYS A 53 11.16 -14.12 4.68
N ALA A 54 11.10 -14.41 3.39
CA ALA A 54 12.08 -15.23 2.68
C ALA A 54 13.30 -14.42 2.17
N ASP A 55 13.32 -13.10 2.34
CA ASP A 55 14.41 -12.24 1.87
C ASP A 55 15.72 -12.55 2.62
N PRO A 56 16.78 -13.02 1.94
CA PRO A 56 18.07 -13.24 2.59
C PRO A 56 18.79 -11.94 2.96
N GLY A 57 18.28 -10.78 2.52
CA GLY A 57 18.93 -9.48 2.68
C GLY A 57 19.96 -9.20 1.59
N THR A 58 20.81 -8.20 1.83
CA THR A 58 21.87 -7.81 0.90
C THR A 58 23.02 -8.80 0.94
N GLU A 59 23.42 -9.31 -0.23
CA GLU A 59 24.56 -10.20 -0.37
C GLU A 59 25.88 -9.43 -0.54
N PHE A 60 26.91 -9.89 0.16
CA PHE A 60 28.27 -9.35 0.09
C PHE A 60 29.27 -10.45 -0.27
N ILE A 61 30.30 -10.09 -1.03
CA ILE A 61 31.42 -10.96 -1.41
C ILE A 61 32.75 -10.38 -0.93
N ASP A 62 33.74 -11.24 -0.69
CA ASP A 62 35.11 -10.82 -0.41
C ASP A 62 35.87 -10.60 -1.72
N VAL A 63 36.41 -9.40 -1.91
CA VAL A 63 37.30 -9.06 -3.01
C VAL A 63 38.55 -8.41 -2.43
N ASP A 64 39.68 -9.10 -2.55
CA ASP A 64 40.99 -8.68 -2.02
C ASP A 64 40.97 -8.35 -0.51
N GLY A 65 40.20 -9.11 0.29
CA GLY A 65 40.08 -8.92 1.74
C GLY A 65 39.15 -7.79 2.16
N PHE A 66 38.37 -7.23 1.23
CA PHE A 66 37.33 -6.24 1.50
C PHE A 66 35.95 -6.79 1.18
N SER A 67 34.99 -6.59 2.09
CA SER A 67 33.58 -6.87 1.83
C SER A 67 33.01 -5.87 0.82
N ARG A 68 32.44 -6.39 -0.27
CA ARG A 68 31.85 -5.64 -1.38
C ARG A 68 30.43 -6.13 -1.63
N LEU A 69 29.57 -5.24 -2.11
CA LEU A 69 28.26 -5.62 -2.62
C LEU A 69 28.43 -6.61 -3.77
N ALA A 70 27.72 -7.73 -3.70
CA ALA A 70 27.69 -8.67 -4.80
C ALA A 70 27.02 -8.03 -6.03
N PRO A 71 27.55 -8.24 -7.25
CA PRO A 71 26.86 -7.83 -8.46
C PRO A 71 25.43 -8.38 -8.48
N PHE A 72 24.47 -7.58 -8.95
CA PHE A 72 23.08 -8.01 -9.21
C PHE A 72 22.24 -8.38 -7.97
N ALA A 73 22.82 -8.34 -6.77
CA ALA A 73 22.15 -8.79 -5.54
C ALA A 73 21.47 -7.66 -4.74
N SER A 74 21.69 -6.40 -5.14
CA SER A 74 21.18 -5.23 -4.42
C SER A 74 20.89 -4.07 -5.36
N VAL A 75 20.10 -3.11 -4.87
CA VAL A 75 19.84 -1.84 -5.53
C VAL A 75 20.36 -0.72 -4.64
N ILE A 76 21.12 0.20 -5.23
CA ILE A 76 21.58 1.43 -4.60
C ILE A 76 20.60 2.54 -4.99
N LEU A 77 20.10 3.27 -3.99
CA LEU A 77 19.14 4.35 -4.19
C LEU A 77 19.57 5.63 -3.43
N PRO A 78 19.27 6.83 -3.98
CA PRO A 78 19.42 8.07 -3.24
C PRO A 78 18.51 8.14 -2.02
N GLY A 79 18.98 8.80 -0.95
CA GLY A 79 18.24 8.94 0.30
C GLY A 79 17.02 9.85 0.20
N SER A 80 17.05 10.86 -0.67
CA SER A 80 15.89 11.67 -1.06
C SER A 80 14.77 10.77 -1.60
N LEU A 81 15.11 9.93 -2.57
CA LEU A 81 14.17 8.99 -3.18
C LEU A 81 13.66 7.94 -2.18
N TYR A 82 14.52 7.44 -1.29
CA TYR A 82 14.07 6.53 -0.23
C TYR A 82 13.06 7.19 0.71
N LYS A 83 13.31 8.45 1.10
CA LYS A 83 12.37 9.22 1.93
C LYS A 83 11.02 9.35 1.23
N ASP A 84 11.03 9.62 -0.08
CA ASP A 84 9.79 9.72 -0.85
C ASP A 84 9.07 8.37 -0.98
N MET A 85 9.80 7.29 -1.23
CA MET A 85 9.26 5.93 -1.23
C MET A 85 8.61 5.55 0.11
N GLY A 86 9.06 6.15 1.22
CA GLY A 86 8.44 5.99 2.53
C GLY A 86 6.99 6.52 2.57
N TRP A 87 6.71 7.65 1.92
CA TRP A 87 5.35 8.21 1.92
C TRP A 87 4.40 7.51 0.95
N ILE A 88 4.92 6.95 -0.14
CA ILE A 88 4.14 6.19 -1.14
C ILE A 88 3.32 5.09 -0.50
N GLN A 89 3.87 4.41 0.51
CA GLN A 89 3.16 3.37 1.23
C GLN A 89 1.98 3.94 2.03
N TYR A 90 2.13 5.11 2.65
CA TYR A 90 1.04 5.79 3.34
C TYR A 90 -0.03 6.29 2.36
N GLU A 91 0.37 6.73 1.17
CA GLU A 91 -0.58 7.12 0.13
C GLU A 91 -1.36 5.92 -0.40
N LEU A 92 -0.68 4.81 -0.69
CA LEU A 92 -1.36 3.59 -1.12
C LEU A 92 -2.29 3.07 -0.03
N ASP A 93 -1.81 2.99 1.22
CA ASP A 93 -2.59 2.63 2.40
C ASP A 93 -3.83 3.52 2.53
N ALA A 94 -3.65 4.84 2.42
CA ALA A 94 -4.75 5.78 2.49
C ALA A 94 -5.76 5.57 1.36
N ARG A 95 -5.33 5.25 0.14
CA ARG A 95 -6.22 5.03 -1.02
C ARG A 95 -6.93 3.69 -1.00
N VAL A 96 -6.36 2.66 -0.39
CA VAL A 96 -6.94 1.31 -0.28
C VAL A 96 -7.60 1.04 1.08
N ALA A 97 -7.71 2.06 1.92
CA ALA A 97 -8.43 1.95 3.18
C ALA A 97 -9.92 1.66 2.93
N PRO A 98 -10.51 0.66 3.62
CA PRO A 98 -11.94 0.37 3.53
C PRO A 98 -12.82 1.59 3.77
N GLY A 99 -13.92 1.69 3.03
CA GLY A 99 -14.89 2.77 3.18
C GLY A 99 -14.45 4.11 2.57
N ARG A 100 -13.29 4.17 1.89
CA ARG A 100 -12.93 5.34 1.09
C ARG A 100 -13.99 5.60 0.01
N PRO A 101 -14.47 6.84 -0.14
CA PRO A 101 -15.48 7.15 -1.14
C PRO A 101 -14.92 6.96 -2.55
N ALA A 102 -15.83 6.73 -3.49
CA ALA A 102 -15.46 6.62 -4.90
C ALA A 102 -14.85 7.94 -5.40
N CYS A 103 -13.84 7.84 -6.26
CA CYS A 103 -13.22 9.00 -6.89
C CYS A 103 -12.79 8.66 -8.33
N VAL A 104 -12.63 9.70 -9.14
CA VAL A 104 -12.04 9.60 -10.48
C VAL A 104 -10.77 10.42 -10.49
N ILE A 105 -9.67 9.81 -10.91
CA ILE A 105 -8.38 10.49 -10.95
C ILE A 105 -8.35 11.48 -12.11
N GLY A 106 -7.97 12.72 -11.81
CA GLY A 106 -7.83 13.79 -12.79
C GLY A 106 -6.57 13.67 -13.64
N ASP A 107 -6.53 14.45 -14.72
CA ASP A 107 -5.39 14.47 -15.66
C ASP A 107 -4.08 14.95 -15.02
N ASP A 108 -4.18 15.78 -13.97
CA ASP A 108 -3.02 16.30 -13.22
C ASP A 108 -2.19 15.20 -12.53
N ALA A 109 -2.72 13.98 -12.42
CA ALA A 109 -2.01 12.83 -11.85
C ALA A 109 -1.11 12.10 -12.86
N ALA A 110 -1.18 12.43 -14.15
CA ALA A 110 -0.48 11.72 -15.22
C ALA A 110 1.04 11.64 -14.97
N ASP A 111 1.64 12.78 -14.63
CA ASP A 111 3.09 12.86 -14.42
C ASP A 111 3.54 12.09 -13.18
N LEU A 112 2.72 12.09 -12.11
CA LEU A 112 3.00 11.30 -10.91
C LEU A 112 2.88 9.80 -11.22
N SER A 113 1.80 9.39 -11.89
CA SER A 113 1.64 8.01 -12.35
C SER A 113 2.86 7.52 -13.15
N LEU A 114 3.32 8.33 -14.11
CA LEU A 114 4.47 8.00 -14.95
C LEU A 114 5.77 7.92 -14.15
N VAL A 115 6.08 8.92 -13.31
CA VAL A 115 7.35 8.93 -12.58
C VAL A 115 7.44 7.79 -11.56
N LEU A 116 6.33 7.42 -10.92
CA LEU A 116 6.29 6.27 -10.01
C LEU A 116 6.59 4.97 -10.76
N HIS A 117 6.02 4.79 -11.94
CA HIS A 117 6.28 3.64 -12.78
C HIS A 117 7.73 3.62 -13.32
N GLU A 118 8.29 4.76 -13.72
CA GLU A 118 9.70 4.89 -14.12
C GLU A 118 10.65 4.44 -13.00
N VAL A 119 10.35 4.84 -11.75
CA VAL A 119 11.14 4.40 -10.59
C VAL A 119 10.92 2.92 -10.29
N ALA A 120 9.70 2.42 -10.42
CA ALA A 120 9.42 0.99 -10.27
C ALA A 120 10.22 0.14 -11.27
N ASP A 121 10.30 0.56 -12.53
CA ASP A 121 11.11 -0.11 -13.55
C ASP A 121 12.61 -0.02 -13.25
N ALA A 122 13.10 1.11 -12.73
CA ALA A 122 14.49 1.22 -12.28
C ALA A 122 14.82 0.26 -11.12
N LEU A 123 13.89 0.07 -10.18
CA LEU A 123 14.01 -0.92 -9.10
C LEU A 123 13.94 -2.37 -9.59
N ARG A 124 13.28 -2.62 -10.74
CA ARG A 124 13.19 -3.91 -11.42
C ARG A 124 14.33 -4.21 -12.38
N SER A 125 15.32 -3.32 -12.51
CA SER A 125 16.31 -3.31 -13.60
C SER A 125 16.72 -4.72 -14.08
N PRO A 126 16.95 -4.95 -15.39
CA PRO A 126 17.32 -6.27 -15.95
C PRO A 126 18.46 -6.96 -15.22
N GLU A 127 19.36 -6.17 -14.66
CA GLU A 127 20.48 -6.57 -13.83
C GLU A 127 20.03 -7.14 -12.47
N THR A 128 18.89 -6.71 -11.92
CA THR A 128 18.17 -7.40 -10.84
C THR A 128 17.31 -8.58 -11.32
N GLY A 129 17.20 -8.83 -12.62
CA GLY A 129 16.44 -9.94 -13.21
C GLY A 129 14.96 -9.65 -13.50
N GLY A 130 14.54 -8.38 -13.58
CA GLY A 130 13.21 -7.98 -14.05
C GLY A 130 13.26 -7.28 -15.42
N GLU A 131 12.28 -7.55 -16.28
CA GLU A 131 12.12 -6.78 -17.52
C GLU A 131 11.25 -5.55 -17.27
N PRO A 132 11.55 -4.38 -17.87
CA PRO A 132 10.63 -3.25 -17.87
C PRO A 132 9.24 -3.67 -18.34
N THR A 133 8.22 -3.20 -17.63
CA THR A 133 6.83 -3.59 -17.93
C THR A 133 6.10 -2.46 -18.61
N PRO A 134 5.10 -2.72 -19.47
CA PRO A 134 4.21 -1.66 -19.93
C PRO A 134 3.52 -1.00 -18.73
N HIS A 135 3.30 0.32 -18.81
CA HIS A 135 2.67 1.08 -17.73
C HIS A 135 1.34 0.43 -17.29
N PRO A 136 1.20 0.04 -16.00
CA PRO A 136 0.10 -0.81 -15.54
C PRO A 136 -1.25 -0.10 -15.67
N GLY A 137 -1.29 1.22 -15.55
CA GLY A 137 -2.50 2.03 -15.77
C GLY A 137 -3.14 1.87 -17.16
N THR A 138 -2.38 1.47 -18.18
CA THR A 138 -2.88 1.24 -19.55
C THR A 138 -3.36 -0.19 -19.79
N ALA A 139 -3.23 -1.05 -18.79
CA ALA A 139 -3.46 -2.47 -18.97
C ALA A 139 -4.93 -2.80 -19.27
N PRO A 140 -5.20 -3.65 -20.27
CA PRO A 140 -6.56 -3.93 -20.72
C PRO A 140 -7.37 -4.74 -19.69
N TRP A 141 -6.71 -5.33 -18.71
CA TRP A 141 -7.32 -6.17 -17.70
C TRP A 141 -7.83 -5.40 -16.48
N ILE A 142 -7.62 -4.08 -16.40
CA ILE A 142 -8.13 -3.29 -15.28
C ILE A 142 -9.51 -2.76 -15.63
N ALA A 143 -10.49 -3.01 -14.76
CA ALA A 143 -11.85 -2.53 -14.94
C ALA A 143 -11.88 -0.98 -15.00
N ARG A 144 -12.66 -0.44 -15.93
CA ARG A 144 -12.87 1.03 -16.05
C ARG A 144 -13.78 1.56 -14.96
N GLU A 145 -14.74 0.74 -14.54
CA GLU A 145 -15.69 1.04 -13.48
C GLU A 145 -15.64 -0.08 -12.45
N SER A 146 -15.68 0.30 -11.17
CA SER A 146 -15.78 -0.64 -10.07
C SER A 146 -17.21 -1.13 -9.88
N VAL A 147 -17.35 -2.37 -9.40
CA VAL A 147 -18.62 -2.91 -8.96
C VAL A 147 -19.09 -2.15 -7.74
N LYS A 148 -20.36 -1.74 -7.69
CA LYS A 148 -20.88 -1.01 -6.54
C LYS A 148 -21.17 -1.98 -5.41
N VAL A 149 -20.92 -1.54 -4.17
CA VAL A 149 -21.34 -2.27 -2.96
C VAL A 149 -22.85 -2.57 -2.99
N SER A 150 -23.65 -1.64 -3.52
CA SER A 150 -25.11 -1.78 -3.67
C SER A 150 -25.54 -2.91 -4.60
N ASP A 151 -24.67 -3.37 -5.49
CA ASP A 151 -25.01 -4.39 -6.49
C ASP A 151 -24.92 -5.80 -5.90
N ARG A 152 -24.52 -5.91 -4.63
CA ARG A 152 -24.42 -7.17 -3.89
C ARG A 152 -25.83 -7.74 -3.59
N PRO A 153 -26.14 -8.97 -4.03
CA PRO A 153 -27.48 -9.56 -3.88
C PRO A 153 -27.86 -9.87 -2.43
N ASP A 154 -26.89 -10.18 -1.57
CA ASP A 154 -27.03 -10.52 -0.15
C ASP A 154 -26.64 -9.35 0.79
N LEU A 155 -26.60 -8.11 0.29
CA LEU A 155 -26.05 -6.96 1.01
C LEU A 155 -26.67 -6.77 2.40
N ALA A 156 -28.00 -6.90 2.51
CA ALA A 156 -28.71 -6.71 3.77
C ALA A 156 -28.34 -7.78 4.81
N GLU A 157 -28.22 -9.04 4.38
CA GLU A 157 -27.83 -10.15 5.26
C GLU A 157 -26.38 -10.00 5.71
N HIS A 158 -25.49 -9.65 4.77
CA HIS A 158 -24.08 -9.40 5.05
C HIS A 158 -23.89 -8.23 6.02
N TYR A 159 -24.59 -7.12 5.81
CA TYR A 159 -24.54 -5.96 6.71
C TYR A 159 -25.01 -6.32 8.12
N GLU A 160 -26.13 -7.05 8.24
CA GLU A 160 -26.62 -7.50 9.55
C GLU A 160 -25.65 -8.48 10.23
N HIS A 161 -24.93 -9.28 9.46
CA HIS A 161 -23.89 -10.16 10.00
C HIS A 161 -22.69 -9.34 10.52
N LEU A 162 -22.17 -8.40 9.72
CA LEU A 162 -21.11 -7.48 10.13
C LEU A 162 -21.49 -6.69 11.38
N ARG A 163 -22.71 -6.16 11.43
CA ARG A 163 -23.24 -5.39 12.56
C ARG A 163 -23.22 -6.20 13.86
N ARG A 164 -23.68 -7.46 13.81
CA ARG A 164 -23.65 -8.38 14.95
C ARG A 164 -22.23 -8.73 15.38
N ALA A 165 -21.33 -8.99 14.43
CA ALA A 165 -19.94 -9.30 14.71
C ALA A 165 -19.19 -8.11 15.32
N ALA A 166 -19.37 -6.91 14.77
CA ALA A 166 -18.78 -5.67 15.27
C ALA A 166 -19.25 -5.35 16.68
N ARG A 167 -20.56 -5.48 16.95
CA ARG A 167 -21.13 -5.31 18.30
C ARG A 167 -20.49 -6.28 19.28
N ARG A 168 -20.44 -7.57 18.95
CA ARG A 168 -19.85 -8.59 19.81
C ARG A 168 -18.37 -8.32 20.07
N ALA A 169 -17.61 -7.91 19.06
CA ALA A 169 -16.19 -7.56 19.23
C ALA A 169 -16.02 -6.36 20.17
N ALA A 170 -16.87 -5.33 20.04
CA ALA A 170 -16.81 -4.16 20.89
C ALA A 170 -17.23 -4.46 22.36
N GLU A 171 -18.25 -5.30 22.56
CA GLU A 171 -18.70 -5.74 23.89
C GLU A 171 -17.67 -6.61 24.63
N LEU A 172 -16.71 -7.21 23.91
CA LEU A 172 -15.61 -7.99 24.50
C LEU A 172 -14.44 -7.11 24.97
N ILE A 173 -14.40 -5.83 24.60
CA ILE A 173 -13.36 -4.90 25.03
C ILE A 173 -13.70 -4.40 26.45
N PRO A 174 -12.84 -4.63 27.45
CA PRO A 174 -13.10 -4.19 28.81
C PRO A 174 -13.21 -2.67 28.88
N SER A 175 -14.08 -2.15 29.75
CA SER A 175 -14.20 -0.72 29.99
C SER A 175 -12.93 -0.15 30.62
N HIS A 176 -12.73 1.16 30.46
CA HIS A 176 -11.62 1.87 31.11
C HIS A 176 -11.61 1.68 32.64
N ALA A 177 -12.78 1.54 33.27
CA ALA A 177 -12.90 1.29 34.70
C ALA A 177 -12.41 -0.11 35.09
N GLU A 178 -12.74 -1.13 34.29
CA GLU A 178 -12.31 -2.52 34.50
C GLU A 178 -10.80 -2.67 34.32
N LEU A 179 -10.22 -2.12 33.24
CA LEU A 179 -8.77 -2.13 33.02
C LEU A 179 -8.02 -1.44 34.16
N ARG A 180 -8.52 -0.28 34.61
CA ARG A 180 -7.91 0.46 35.73
C ARG A 180 -8.00 -0.30 37.05
N ALA A 181 -9.13 -0.95 37.33
CA ALA A 181 -9.31 -1.76 38.53
C ALA A 181 -8.39 -2.99 38.53
N ALA A 182 -8.20 -3.62 37.37
CA ALA A 182 -7.31 -4.77 37.17
C ALA A 182 -5.82 -4.40 37.06
N ARG A 183 -5.49 -3.11 36.89
CA ARG A 183 -4.14 -2.61 36.52
C ARG A 183 -3.63 -3.28 35.24
N ASP A 184 -4.52 -3.52 34.29
CA ASP A 184 -4.22 -4.12 33.00
C ASP A 184 -3.88 -3.02 31.97
N PHE A 185 -2.68 -3.09 31.41
CA PHE A 185 -2.17 -2.16 30.40
C PHE A 185 -1.95 -2.85 29.04
N SER A 186 -2.46 -4.07 28.86
CA SER A 186 -2.33 -4.83 27.62
C SER A 186 -3.17 -4.28 26.46
N VAL A 187 -4.19 -3.47 26.77
CA VAL A 187 -5.07 -2.83 25.78
C VAL A 187 -4.62 -1.40 25.53
N SER A 188 -4.36 -1.07 24.26
CA SER A 188 -4.04 0.30 23.84
C SER A 188 -5.19 1.27 24.18
N ARG A 189 -4.85 2.50 24.58
CA ARG A 189 -5.84 3.54 24.95
C ARG A 189 -6.79 3.89 23.81
N ASP A 190 -6.37 3.71 22.56
CA ASP A 190 -7.16 4.04 21.37
C ASP A 190 -8.21 2.97 21.03
N ILE A 191 -8.10 1.77 21.61
CA ILE A 191 -9.05 0.67 21.38
C ILE A 191 -10.40 0.96 22.06
N LEU A 192 -10.38 1.60 23.23
CA LEU A 192 -11.59 1.92 24.01
C LEU A 192 -12.55 2.89 23.29
N PRO A 193 -12.11 4.06 22.79
CA PRO A 193 -12.98 4.95 22.02
C PRO A 193 -13.43 4.32 20.69
N THR A 194 -12.60 3.46 20.10
CA THR A 194 -12.96 2.70 18.89
C THR A 194 -14.10 1.72 19.17
N ALA A 195 -14.03 0.95 20.25
CA ALA A 195 -15.10 0.04 20.69
C ALA A 195 -16.42 0.79 20.91
N ALA A 196 -16.38 1.91 21.62
CA ALA A 196 -17.56 2.75 21.85
C ALA A 196 -18.16 3.29 20.54
N THR A 197 -17.31 3.61 19.56
CA THR A 197 -17.73 4.06 18.23
C THR A 197 -18.40 2.93 17.45
N LEU A 198 -17.83 1.73 17.48
CA LEU A 198 -18.41 0.54 16.84
C LEU A 198 -19.79 0.20 17.41
N VAL A 199 -19.99 0.28 18.73
CA VAL A 199 -21.32 0.07 19.35
C VAL A 199 -22.32 1.10 18.83
N ARG A 200 -21.95 2.38 18.82
CA ARG A 200 -22.83 3.45 18.30
C ARG A 200 -23.20 3.23 16.83
N LEU A 201 -22.23 2.88 15.99
CA LEU A 201 -22.46 2.57 14.58
C LEU A 201 -23.36 1.34 14.42
N ALA A 202 -23.18 0.31 15.24
CA ALA A 202 -24.00 -0.89 15.20
C ALA A 202 -25.46 -0.64 15.65
N ASP A 203 -25.68 0.36 16.50
CA ASP A 203 -27.01 0.79 16.95
C ASP A 203 -27.68 1.81 16.00
N ASP A 204 -27.12 2.02 14.80
CA ASP A 204 -27.68 2.87 13.73
C ASP A 204 -27.79 4.37 14.11
N ASP A 205 -26.94 4.83 15.04
CA ASP A 205 -26.70 6.26 15.30
C ASP A 205 -25.92 6.84 14.10
N ASN A 206 -26.66 7.03 12.99
CA ASN A 206 -26.23 7.54 11.68
C ASN A 206 -25.74 8.99 11.77
N ARG A 207 -24.65 9.19 12.50
CA ARG A 207 -23.82 10.37 12.35
C ARG A 207 -22.91 10.12 11.17
N GLU A 208 -22.91 11.07 10.25
CA GLU A 208 -22.00 11.13 9.11
C GLU A 208 -20.59 10.73 9.57
N VAL A 209 -20.14 9.54 9.17
CA VAL A 209 -18.71 9.22 9.18
C VAL A 209 -18.17 9.85 7.91
N ALA A 210 -18.09 11.19 7.93
CA ALA A 210 -17.55 11.94 6.83
C ALA A 210 -16.07 11.57 6.72
N TRP A 211 -15.73 10.93 5.61
CA TRP A 211 -14.35 11.00 5.14
C TRP A 211 -14.07 12.47 4.81
N GLU A 212 -13.51 13.20 5.75
CA GLU A 212 -12.82 14.46 5.52
C GLU A 212 -11.53 14.43 6.33
N LYS A 213 -10.44 13.97 5.70
CA LYS A 213 -9.09 14.12 6.30
C LYS A 213 -8.71 15.60 6.40
N ALA A 214 -9.13 16.40 5.42
CA ALA A 214 -9.05 17.85 5.41
C ALA A 214 -10.22 18.42 4.59
N PRO A 215 -10.87 19.52 5.01
CA PRO A 215 -11.91 20.18 4.23
C PRO A 215 -11.39 20.58 2.84
N GLY A 216 -12.12 20.20 1.79
CA GLY A 216 -11.75 20.53 0.40
C GLY A 216 -10.74 19.58 -0.26
N ALA A 217 -10.31 18.52 0.43
CA ALA A 217 -9.48 17.48 -0.18
C ALA A 217 -10.26 16.71 -1.27
N ASP A 218 -9.78 16.79 -2.50
CA ASP A 218 -10.23 15.95 -3.62
C ASP A 218 -9.20 14.82 -3.88
N PRO A 219 -9.53 13.53 -3.60
CA PRO A 219 -8.66 12.39 -3.87
C PRO A 219 -8.21 12.22 -5.32
N GLY A 220 -8.97 12.78 -6.26
CA GLY A 220 -8.65 12.75 -7.68
C GLY A 220 -7.55 13.75 -8.07
N ARG A 221 -7.21 14.69 -7.19
CA ARG A 221 -6.29 15.80 -7.46
C ARG A 221 -5.21 15.99 -6.40
N HIS A 222 -5.44 15.51 -5.19
CA HIS A 222 -4.54 15.69 -4.06
C HIS A 222 -4.04 14.34 -3.54
N LEU A 223 -2.88 14.40 -2.89
CA LEU A 223 -2.45 13.36 -1.97
C LEU A 223 -3.46 13.21 -0.84
N VAL A 224 -3.71 11.98 -0.42
CA VAL A 224 -4.67 11.65 0.65
C VAL A 224 -4.00 11.06 1.88
N TRP A 225 -2.67 10.95 1.89
CA TRP A 225 -1.85 10.64 3.05
C TRP A 225 -1.56 11.87 3.91
N GLY A 226 -1.30 11.63 5.19
CA GLY A 226 -1.00 12.68 6.17
C GLY A 226 -2.23 13.34 6.81
N ASP A 227 -1.98 13.96 7.96
CA ASP A 227 -2.93 14.78 8.71
C ASP A 227 -2.67 16.28 8.51
N SER A 228 -1.90 16.62 7.47
CA SER A 228 -1.55 18.00 7.17
C SER A 228 -2.80 18.76 6.70
N PRO A 229 -3.04 19.98 7.20
CA PRO A 229 -4.09 20.84 6.67
C PRO A 229 -3.75 21.36 5.25
N GLU A 230 -2.49 21.25 4.81
CA GLU A 230 -2.07 21.65 3.47
C GLU A 230 -2.33 20.51 2.47
N LEU A 231 -3.14 20.80 1.46
CA LEU A 231 -3.44 19.89 0.37
C LEU A 231 -2.29 19.92 -0.65
N THR A 232 -1.54 18.83 -0.76
CA THR A 232 -0.54 18.66 -1.82
C THR A 232 -1.22 18.16 -3.08
N GLU A 233 -1.12 18.92 -4.17
CA GLU A 233 -1.60 18.48 -5.48
C GLU A 233 -0.71 17.39 -6.06
N LEU A 234 -1.30 16.43 -6.79
CA LEU A 234 -0.57 15.30 -7.38
C LEU A 234 0.52 15.77 -8.37
N LYS A 235 0.27 16.88 -9.08
CA LYS A 235 1.25 17.47 -10.01
C LYS A 235 2.47 18.08 -9.31
N ASP A 236 2.29 18.64 -8.11
CA ASP A 236 3.37 19.25 -7.34
C ASP A 236 4.27 18.17 -6.73
N GLU A 237 3.65 17.05 -6.32
CA GLU A 237 4.38 15.86 -5.92
C GLU A 237 5.16 15.25 -7.09
N ALA A 238 4.57 15.18 -8.29
CA ALA A 238 5.27 14.74 -9.49
C ALA A 238 6.51 15.62 -9.77
N ALA A 239 6.38 16.94 -9.63
CA ALA A 239 7.49 17.87 -9.81
C ALA A 239 8.61 17.63 -8.78
N THR A 240 8.25 17.32 -7.53
CA THR A 240 9.21 16.98 -6.46
C THR A 240 10.00 15.72 -6.80
N TRP A 241 9.33 14.64 -7.23
CA TRP A 241 9.99 13.42 -7.69
C TRP A 241 10.90 13.68 -8.89
N ARG A 242 10.43 14.44 -9.87
CA ARG A 242 11.23 14.79 -11.06
C ARG A 242 12.48 15.61 -10.69
N GLU A 243 12.41 16.47 -9.68
CA GLU A 243 13.58 17.19 -9.16
C GLU A 243 14.59 16.23 -8.54
N HIS A 244 14.17 15.36 -7.62
CA HIS A 244 15.05 14.40 -6.98
C HIS A 244 15.70 13.44 -7.98
N LEU A 245 14.94 12.96 -8.97
CA LEU A 245 15.49 12.11 -10.02
C LEU A 245 16.50 12.84 -10.91
N ARG A 246 16.35 14.16 -11.09
CA ARG A 246 17.30 14.97 -11.85
C ARG A 246 18.58 15.26 -11.07
N SER A 247 18.47 15.53 -9.77
CA SER A 247 19.62 15.83 -8.92
C SER A 247 20.42 14.57 -8.56
N ASP A 248 19.72 13.49 -8.21
CA ASP A 248 20.33 12.34 -7.54
C ASP A 248 20.35 11.08 -8.42
N GLY A 249 19.57 11.09 -9.51
CA GLY A 249 19.47 9.98 -10.46
C GLY A 249 18.47 8.89 -10.07
N LEU A 250 18.34 7.90 -10.94
CA LEU A 250 17.50 6.72 -10.73
C LEU A 250 18.20 5.69 -9.81
N PRO A 251 17.43 4.82 -9.13
CA PRO A 251 17.97 3.62 -8.51
C PRO A 251 18.82 2.83 -9.51
N ARG A 252 19.91 2.22 -9.03
CA ARG A 252 20.80 1.43 -9.88
C ARG A 252 21.24 0.14 -9.21
N THR A 253 21.53 -0.86 -10.03
CA THR A 253 22.04 -2.16 -9.60
C THR A 253 23.55 -2.21 -9.83
N PRO A 254 24.36 -2.57 -8.83
CA PRO A 254 25.78 -2.83 -9.05
C PRO A 254 25.97 -3.97 -10.06
N VAL A 255 26.72 -3.71 -11.13
CA VAL A 255 27.04 -4.72 -12.17
C VAL A 255 28.40 -5.37 -11.95
N ALA A 256 29.18 -4.82 -11.02
CA ALA A 256 30.48 -5.31 -10.59
C ALA A 256 30.57 -5.17 -9.06
N PRO A 257 31.55 -5.83 -8.41
CA PRO A 257 31.72 -5.70 -6.96
C PRO A 257 32.02 -4.25 -6.58
N GLU A 258 31.15 -3.64 -5.78
CA GLU A 258 31.26 -2.25 -5.37
C GLU A 258 31.42 -2.15 -3.84
N PRO A 259 32.17 -1.16 -3.31
CA PRO A 259 32.13 -0.88 -1.88
C PRO A 259 30.69 -0.54 -1.47
N GLN A 260 30.33 -0.92 -0.24
CA GLN A 260 29.13 -0.37 0.35
C GLN A 260 29.23 1.16 0.37
N PRO A 261 28.20 1.89 -0.10
CA PRO A 261 28.19 3.34 0.00
C PRO A 261 28.41 3.76 1.45
N GLN A 262 29.33 4.69 1.66
CA GLN A 262 29.52 5.27 2.98
C GLN A 262 28.40 6.28 3.22
N TRP A 263 27.92 6.33 4.46
CA TRP A 263 27.03 7.39 4.90
C TRP A 263 27.68 8.75 4.68
N ASP A 264 27.09 9.54 3.80
CA ASP A 264 27.35 10.97 3.71
C ASP A 264 26.05 11.69 4.11
N GLY A 265 26.12 12.55 5.12
CA GLY A 265 24.92 13.18 5.67
C GLY A 265 24.25 14.20 4.75
N ALA A 266 24.81 14.46 3.56
CA ALA A 266 24.28 15.42 2.61
C ALA A 266 23.46 14.74 1.50
N ASN A 267 23.91 13.59 1.00
CA ASN A 267 23.36 12.80 -0.10
C ASN A 267 23.52 11.31 0.20
N PRO A 268 22.83 10.80 1.24
CA PRO A 268 23.06 9.44 1.64
C PRO A 268 22.61 8.45 0.57
N LEU A 269 23.50 7.56 0.17
CA LEU A 269 23.16 6.41 -0.67
C LEU A 269 22.79 5.24 0.22
N LEU A 270 21.66 4.62 -0.09
CA LEU A 270 21.13 3.47 0.63
C LEU A 270 21.30 2.23 -0.22
N VAL A 271 21.42 1.08 0.45
CA VAL A 271 21.46 -0.23 -0.20
C VAL A 271 20.22 -1.00 0.21
N MET A 272 19.50 -1.51 -0.79
CA MET A 272 18.30 -2.32 -0.63
C MET A 272 18.57 -3.71 -1.22
N SER A 273 18.11 -4.77 -0.54
CA SER A 273 18.16 -6.13 -1.12
C SER A 273 17.30 -6.19 -2.38
N LYS A 274 17.67 -7.09 -3.30
CA LYS A 274 16.90 -7.34 -4.53
C LYS A 274 15.42 -7.68 -4.23
N THR A 275 15.13 -8.47 -3.20
CA THR A 275 13.74 -8.83 -2.85
C THR A 275 12.94 -7.59 -2.44
N ARG A 276 13.52 -6.73 -1.62
CA ARG A 276 12.86 -5.49 -1.15
C ARG A 276 12.65 -4.50 -2.29
N SER A 277 13.61 -4.39 -3.22
CA SER A 277 13.45 -3.51 -4.38
C SER A 277 12.28 -3.93 -5.27
N LEU A 278 12.11 -5.24 -5.49
CA LEU A 278 10.99 -5.78 -6.26
C LEU A 278 9.64 -5.55 -5.55
N LEU A 279 9.57 -5.72 -4.22
CA LEU A 279 8.35 -5.42 -3.47
C LEU A 279 7.99 -3.94 -3.53
N TYR A 280 8.98 -3.04 -3.41
CA TYR A 280 8.74 -1.61 -3.58
C TYR A 280 8.31 -1.25 -5.01
N ALA A 281 8.89 -1.88 -6.01
CA ALA A 281 8.48 -1.69 -7.40
C ALA A 281 7.00 -2.07 -7.60
N GLU A 282 6.53 -3.13 -6.96
CA GLU A 282 5.11 -3.54 -7.02
C GLU A 282 4.19 -2.54 -6.30
N VAL A 283 4.61 -1.98 -5.17
CA VAL A 283 3.87 -0.92 -4.47
C VAL A 283 3.78 0.34 -5.32
N LEU A 284 4.89 0.76 -5.94
CA LEU A 284 4.94 1.92 -6.85
C LEU A 284 4.05 1.71 -8.08
N ASP A 285 4.10 0.53 -8.70
CA ASP A 285 3.24 0.19 -9.84
C ASP A 285 1.76 0.16 -9.47
N GLU A 286 1.42 -0.35 -8.28
CA GLU A 286 0.04 -0.34 -7.80
C GLU A 286 -0.46 1.09 -7.61
N LEU A 287 0.36 1.97 -7.03
CA LEU A 287 -0.01 3.37 -6.90
C LEU A 287 -0.08 4.06 -8.27
N ALA A 288 0.87 3.81 -9.18
CA ALA A 288 0.85 4.33 -10.54
C ALA A 288 -0.42 3.89 -11.30
N ALA A 289 -0.80 2.61 -11.21
CA ALA A 289 -2.01 2.09 -11.83
C ALA A 289 -3.28 2.78 -11.30
N ARG A 290 -3.32 3.05 -9.99
CA ARG A 290 -4.43 3.74 -9.32
C ARG A 290 -4.49 5.22 -9.66
N LEU A 291 -3.34 5.88 -9.83
CA LEU A 291 -3.21 7.30 -10.16
C LEU A 291 -3.30 7.59 -11.68
N TYR A 292 -3.52 6.57 -12.50
CA TYR A 292 -3.64 6.78 -13.94
C TYR A 292 -4.87 7.66 -14.26
N PRO A 293 -4.74 8.70 -15.11
CA PRO A 293 -5.84 9.59 -15.46
C PRO A 293 -7.12 8.87 -15.93
N GLY A 294 -8.25 9.34 -15.43
CA GLY A 294 -9.57 8.76 -15.71
C GLY A 294 -9.84 7.44 -15.01
N ARG A 295 -8.91 6.92 -14.19
CA ARG A 295 -9.16 5.73 -13.36
C ARG A 295 -10.24 6.06 -12.32
N SER A 296 -11.29 5.25 -12.31
CA SER A 296 -12.32 5.30 -11.27
C SER A 296 -11.99 4.26 -10.21
N SER A 297 -11.91 4.69 -8.95
CA SER A 297 -12.02 3.78 -7.82
C SER A 297 -13.45 3.83 -7.30
N GLY A 298 -14.11 2.68 -7.21
CA GLY A 298 -15.33 2.55 -6.40
C GLY A 298 -15.05 2.77 -4.91
N MET A 299 -16.07 2.56 -4.08
CA MET A 299 -15.85 2.50 -2.64
C MET A 299 -14.99 1.29 -2.31
N ILE A 300 -13.85 1.50 -1.64
CA ILE A 300 -12.97 0.38 -1.29
C ILE A 300 -13.66 -0.54 -0.28
N HIS A 301 -13.64 -1.83 -0.58
CA HIS A 301 -14.29 -2.87 0.22
C HIS A 301 -13.46 -3.23 1.48
N TYR A 302 -14.09 -3.98 2.39
CA TYR A 302 -13.50 -4.35 3.67
C TYR A 302 -12.24 -5.23 3.56
N ASP A 303 -12.10 -5.97 2.46
CA ASP A 303 -10.92 -6.78 2.14
C ASP A 303 -9.65 -5.92 1.95
N GLY A 304 -9.79 -4.62 1.64
CA GLY A 304 -8.69 -3.65 1.67
C GLY A 304 -7.99 -3.56 3.03
N TYR A 305 -8.64 -3.98 4.12
CA TYR A 305 -8.04 -4.06 5.46
C TYR A 305 -6.75 -4.91 5.48
N TRP A 306 -6.70 -6.01 4.73
CA TRP A 306 -5.53 -6.88 4.73
C TRP A 306 -4.32 -6.22 4.10
N LEU A 307 -4.53 -5.47 3.00
CA LEU A 307 -3.47 -4.72 2.35
C LEU A 307 -2.99 -3.55 3.22
N THR A 308 -3.92 -2.76 3.77
CA THR A 308 -3.59 -1.66 4.69
C THR A 308 -2.79 -2.14 5.90
N ARG A 309 -3.22 -3.24 6.54
CA ARG A 309 -2.47 -3.86 7.65
C ARG A 309 -1.04 -4.26 7.24
N ALA A 310 -0.88 -4.89 6.06
CA ALA A 310 0.43 -5.29 5.56
C ALA A 310 1.36 -4.10 5.29
N LEU A 311 0.81 -2.99 4.77
CA LEU A 311 1.55 -1.74 4.55
C LEU A 311 1.91 -1.03 5.88
N GLN A 312 1.00 -1.01 6.85
CA GLN A 312 1.19 -0.27 8.10
C GLN A 312 2.08 -0.97 9.13
N SER A 313 1.97 -2.30 9.25
CA SER A 313 2.53 -3.05 10.39
C SER A 313 3.33 -4.30 10.02
N GLY A 314 3.33 -4.69 8.73
CA GLY A 314 4.09 -5.82 8.20
C GLY A 314 5.22 -5.36 7.28
N VAL A 315 5.16 -5.80 6.02
CA VAL A 315 6.16 -5.50 4.99
C VAL A 315 6.45 -4.01 4.90
N GLY A 316 5.42 -3.14 4.92
CA GLY A 316 5.67 -1.71 4.80
C GLY A 316 6.36 -1.08 6.02
N TYR A 317 6.16 -1.60 7.25
CA TYR A 317 6.93 -1.14 8.41
C TYR A 317 8.41 -1.48 8.28
N GLU A 318 8.73 -2.69 7.87
CA GLU A 318 10.11 -3.16 7.73
C GLU A 318 10.82 -2.56 6.50
N LEU A 319 10.06 -2.27 5.43
CA LEU A 319 10.55 -1.53 4.28
C LEU A 319 10.92 -0.08 4.64
N ARG A 320 10.17 0.56 5.57
CA ARG A 320 10.49 1.86 6.18
C ARG A 320 11.66 1.78 7.18
N GLY A 321 11.97 0.59 7.67
CA GLY A 321 13.03 0.32 8.64
C GLY A 321 14.39 -0.03 8.01
N LEU A 322 14.79 0.59 6.90
CA LEU A 322 16.20 0.48 6.47
C LEU A 322 17.05 1.29 7.45
N TYR A 323 17.73 0.57 8.34
CA TYR A 323 18.66 1.14 9.29
C TYR A 323 19.75 1.92 8.55
N TRP A 324 19.93 3.17 8.96
CA TRP A 324 21.19 3.88 8.79
C TRP A 324 22.26 3.06 9.52
N PHE A 325 23.24 2.53 8.80
CA PHE A 325 24.43 1.91 9.38
C PHE A 325 25.59 2.90 9.33
#